data_AF-A0A2V7YJ63-F1
#
_entry.id   AF-A0A2V7YJ63-F1
#
_cell.length_a   1.000
_cell.length_b   1.000
_cell.length_c   1.000
_cell.angle_alpha   90.00
_cell.angle_beta   90.00
_cell.angle_gamma   90.00
#
_symmetry.space_group_name_H-M   'P 1'
#
loop_
_entity.id
_entity.type
_entity.pdbx_description
1 polymer ?
#
loop_
_entity_poly.entity_id
_entity_poly.type
_entity_poly.pdbx_seq_one_letter_code
_entity_poly.pdbx_strand_id
1 'polypeptide(L)'
;MEKTRVYVQVTDPAANVSPDKDMIEVRLSTALGGDVELVTLTETGAATGIFRGDVALGQKAGALQLGVLETDVVHAPPYGRDTISADYDNGAATATASLVRRSSSGWWRR
;
A
#
# COMPACT_ATOMS: atom_id res chain seq x y z
N MET A 1 -11.13 16.69 -1.71
CA MET A 1 -11.19 15.23 -1.88
C MET A 1 -10.11 14.64 -1.00
N GLU A 2 -10.46 13.99 0.09
CA GLU A 2 -9.51 13.24 0.91
C GLU A 2 -9.00 12.06 0.08
N LYS A 3 -7.68 11.92 -0.08
CA LYS A 3 -7.09 10.77 -0.77
C LYS A 3 -6.79 9.69 0.26
N THR A 4 -7.50 8.57 0.19
CA THR A 4 -7.18 7.38 0.98
C THR A 4 -5.94 6.71 0.37
N ARG A 5 -5.02 6.24 1.22
CA ARG A 5 -3.79 5.59 0.78
C ARG A 5 -3.53 4.30 1.55
N VAL A 6 -2.81 3.40 0.90
CA VAL A 6 -2.20 2.23 1.53
C VAL A 6 -0.73 2.55 1.75
N TYR A 7 -0.28 2.49 2.99
CA TYR A 7 1.12 2.65 3.36
C TYR A 7 1.73 1.28 3.56
N VAL A 8 2.90 1.07 2.94
CA VAL A 8 3.64 -0.19 3.01
C VAL A 8 4.95 0.04 3.75
N GLN A 9 5.27 -0.88 4.65
CA GLN A 9 6.61 -0.99 5.24
C GLN A 9 7.16 -2.39 5.05
N VAL A 10 8.41 -2.46 4.62
CA VAL A 10 9.24 -3.67 4.65
C VAL A 10 10.42 -3.45 5.58
N THR A 11 10.77 -4.49 6.33
CA THR A 11 12.02 -4.54 7.09
C THR A 11 12.85 -5.70 6.57
N ASP A 12 13.93 -5.36 5.86
CA ASP A 12 14.85 -6.29 5.23
C ASP A 12 16.27 -5.71 5.24
N PRO A 13 17.10 -6.08 6.24
CA PRO A 13 18.49 -5.65 6.30
C PRO A 13 19.36 -6.17 5.16
N ALA A 14 18.97 -7.25 4.46
CA ALA A 14 19.77 -7.83 3.37
C ALA A 14 19.62 -7.04 2.07
N ALA A 15 18.50 -6.32 1.89
CA ALA A 15 18.25 -5.44 0.76
C ALA A 15 18.98 -4.08 0.87
N ASN A 16 19.59 -3.77 2.02
CA ASN A 16 20.50 -2.65 2.17
C ASN A 16 21.88 -3.03 1.62
N VAL A 17 22.17 -2.58 0.39
CA VAL A 17 23.33 -2.98 -0.40
C VAL A 17 24.27 -1.80 -0.71
N SER A 18 23.89 -0.59 -0.32
CA SER A 18 24.68 0.62 -0.57
C SER A 18 24.75 1.52 0.68
N PRO A 19 25.69 2.49 0.74
CA PRO A 19 25.71 3.48 1.80
C PRO A 19 24.66 4.59 1.63
N ASP A 20 23.97 4.62 0.48
CA ASP A 20 22.89 5.55 0.20
C ASP A 20 21.54 4.92 0.56
N LYS A 21 20.43 5.58 0.20
CA LYS A 21 19.10 4.98 0.32
C LYS A 21 18.85 4.02 -0.82
N ASP A 22 18.58 2.77 -0.50
CA ASP A 22 18.18 1.79 -1.48
C ASP A 22 16.66 1.82 -1.75
N MET A 23 16.26 1.17 -2.85
CA MET A 23 14.86 1.00 -3.25
C MET A 23 14.55 -0.47 -3.49
N ILE A 24 13.33 -0.86 -3.14
CA ILE A 24 12.77 -2.19 -3.41
C ILE A 24 11.38 -2.07 -4.02
N GLU A 25 10.89 -3.13 -4.64
CA GLU A 25 9.50 -3.21 -5.14
C GLU A 25 8.69 -4.20 -4.31
N VAL A 26 7.47 -3.80 -3.94
CA VAL A 26 6.47 -4.66 -3.29
C VAL A 26 5.27 -4.79 -4.20
N ARG A 27 4.78 -6.01 -4.36
CA ARG A 27 3.54 -6.27 -5.09
C ARG A 27 2.36 -6.19 -4.12
N LEU A 28 1.45 -5.27 -4.37
CA LEU A 28 0.15 -5.22 -3.70
C LEU A 28 -0.93 -5.85 -4.57
N SER A 29 -1.89 -6.54 -3.96
CA SER A 29 -3.05 -7.07 -4.68
C SER A 29 -4.34 -6.97 -3.87
N THR A 30 -5.47 -6.88 -4.58
CA THR A 30 -6.82 -6.92 -4.00
C THR A 30 -7.55 -8.19 -4.39
N ALA A 31 -8.21 -8.83 -3.42
CA ALA A 31 -8.87 -10.11 -3.62
C ALA A 31 -10.19 -9.99 -4.41
N LEU A 32 -10.98 -8.94 -4.14
CA LEU A 32 -12.27 -8.71 -4.81
C LEU A 32 -12.12 -7.78 -6.02
N GLY A 33 -11.35 -6.69 -5.87
CA GLY A 33 -11.04 -5.78 -6.98
C GLY A 33 -10.30 -6.48 -8.12
N GLY A 34 -9.47 -7.46 -7.79
CA GLY A 34 -8.63 -8.19 -8.74
C GLY A 34 -7.49 -7.34 -9.29
N ASP A 35 -7.12 -6.29 -8.56
CA ASP A 35 -6.09 -5.34 -8.96
C ASP A 35 -4.72 -5.72 -8.41
N VAL A 36 -3.67 -5.32 -9.12
CA VAL A 36 -2.28 -5.56 -8.76
C VAL A 36 -1.46 -4.31 -9.08
N GLU A 37 -0.79 -3.79 -8.06
CA GLU A 37 0.09 -2.62 -8.19
C GLU A 37 1.49 -2.94 -7.66
N LEU A 38 2.52 -2.50 -8.39
CA LEU A 38 3.91 -2.52 -7.94
C LEU A 38 4.23 -1.19 -7.26
N VAL A 39 4.61 -1.25 -6.00
CA VAL A 39 4.91 -0.07 -5.19
C VAL A 39 6.40 -0.05 -4.90
N THR A 40 7.10 0.97 -5.41
CA THR A 40 8.48 1.24 -5.03
C THR A 40 8.52 1.77 -3.60
N LEU A 41 9.29 1.10 -2.73
CA LEU A 41 9.59 1.57 -1.39
C LEU A 41 11.02 2.08 -1.36
N THR A 42 11.27 3.14 -0.60
CA THR A 42 12.60 3.71 -0.39
C THR A 42 13.00 3.56 1.07
N GLU A 43 14.28 3.33 1.32
CA GLU A 43 14.76 3.34 2.70
C GLU A 43 14.43 4.64 3.45
N THR A 44 14.08 4.49 4.73
CA THR A 44 13.73 5.61 5.60
C THR A 44 14.92 6.51 5.92
N GLY A 45 16.14 5.97 5.84
CA GLY A 45 17.43 6.62 5.98
C GLY A 45 18.50 5.81 5.25
N ALA A 46 19.70 6.36 5.09
CA ALA A 46 20.83 5.60 4.56
C ALA A 46 21.09 4.35 5.40
N ALA A 47 21.21 3.19 4.74
CA ALA A 47 21.56 1.92 5.36
C ALA A 47 20.68 1.50 6.56
N THR A 48 19.37 1.72 6.46
CA THR A 48 18.43 1.40 7.56
C THR A 48 17.87 -0.01 7.51
N GLY A 49 17.80 -0.62 6.33
CA GLY A 49 17.07 -1.88 6.10
C GLY A 49 15.55 -1.73 6.31
N ILE A 50 15.02 -0.51 6.42
CA ILE A 50 13.60 -0.22 6.61
C ILE A 50 13.13 0.62 5.44
N PHE A 51 12.23 0.06 4.65
CA PHE A 51 11.73 0.65 3.41
C PHE A 51 10.26 1.04 3.56
N ARG A 52 9.89 2.22 3.05
CA ARG A 52 8.50 2.71 3.08
C ARG A 52 8.09 3.33 1.75
N GLY A 53 6.80 3.25 1.48
CA GLY A 53 6.16 3.85 0.31
C GLY A 53 4.64 3.75 0.45
N ASP A 54 3.93 4.29 -0.53
CA ASP A 54 2.47 4.30 -0.52
C ASP A 54 1.88 4.30 -1.93
N VAL A 55 0.64 3.84 -2.04
CA VAL A 55 -0.17 3.88 -3.26
C VAL A 55 -1.54 4.49 -2.96
N ALA A 56 -2.14 5.16 -3.94
CA ALA A 56 -3.51 5.63 -3.82
C ALA A 56 -4.46 4.43 -3.71
N LEU A 57 -5.51 4.55 -2.90
CA LEU A 57 -6.57 3.55 -2.82
C LEU A 57 -7.83 4.07 -3.52
N GLY A 58 -8.39 3.25 -4.41
CA GLY A 58 -9.63 3.50 -5.14
C GLY A 58 -10.69 2.44 -4.86
N GLN A 59 -11.91 2.74 -5.29
CA GLN A 59 -12.97 1.74 -5.46
C GLN A 59 -13.10 1.46 -6.95
N LYS A 60 -13.11 0.18 -7.30
CA LYS A 60 -13.26 -0.26 -8.69
C LYS A 60 -14.57 0.25 -9.28
N ALA A 61 -14.46 0.98 -10.40
CA ALA A 61 -15.61 1.49 -11.15
C ALA A 61 -15.58 1.10 -12.64
N GLY A 62 -14.57 0.34 -13.07
CA GLY A 62 -14.38 -0.03 -14.46
C GLY A 62 -13.05 -0.74 -14.69
N ALA A 63 -12.34 -0.33 -15.75
CA ALA A 63 -10.99 -0.78 -16.04
C ALA A 63 -10.01 -0.30 -14.97
N LEU A 64 -9.02 -1.14 -14.66
CA LEU A 64 -8.05 -0.87 -13.60
C LEU A 64 -7.17 0.34 -13.91
N GLN A 65 -6.89 1.15 -12.90
CA GLN A 65 -6.11 2.38 -13.01
C GLN A 65 -4.68 2.23 -12.47
N LEU A 66 -3.68 2.38 -13.35
CA LEU A 66 -2.28 2.34 -12.94
C LEU A 66 -1.97 3.36 -11.83
N GLY A 67 -1.31 2.89 -10.77
CA GLY A 67 -0.92 3.69 -9.61
C GLY A 67 -2.05 3.95 -8.62
N VAL A 68 -3.20 3.28 -8.79
CA VAL A 68 -4.31 3.29 -7.83
C VAL A 68 -4.66 1.84 -7.54
N LEU A 69 -4.41 1.39 -6.31
CA LEU A 69 -4.87 0.08 -5.88
C LEU A 69 -6.39 0.13 -5.72
N GLU A 70 -7.13 -0.58 -6.57
CA GLU A 70 -8.60 -0.57 -6.57
C GLU A 70 -9.18 -1.76 -5.80
N THR A 71 -10.07 -1.44 -4.86
CA THR A 71 -10.79 -2.39 -4.02
C THR A 71 -12.24 -2.57 -4.48
N ASP A 72 -12.85 -3.69 -4.13
CA ASP A 72 -14.28 -3.93 -4.30
C ASP A 72 -14.90 -4.50 -3.01
N VAL A 73 -16.21 -4.71 -3.03
CA VAL A 73 -16.98 -5.31 -1.93
C VAL A 73 -17.88 -6.40 -2.48
N VAL A 74 -18.29 -7.32 -1.62
CA VAL A 74 -19.37 -8.23 -1.97
C VAL A 74 -20.68 -7.45 -1.87
N HIS A 75 -21.35 -7.24 -3.00
CA HIS A 75 -22.60 -6.45 -3.09
C HIS A 75 -23.87 -7.23 -2.67
N ALA A 76 -23.72 -8.47 -2.21
CA ALA A 76 -24.80 -9.35 -1.78
C ALA A 76 -24.49 -10.01 -0.42
N PRO A 77 -25.51 -10.44 0.34
CA PRO A 77 -25.30 -11.16 1.60
C PRO A 77 -24.57 -12.51 1.41
N PRO A 78 -23.61 -12.86 2.29
CA PRO A 78 -23.05 -12.00 3.33
C PRO A 78 -22.13 -10.92 2.73
N TYR A 79 -22.34 -9.66 3.13
CA TYR A 79 -21.50 -8.55 2.71
C TYR A 79 -20.05 -8.75 3.18
N GLY A 80 -19.09 -8.38 2.33
CA GLY A 80 -17.66 -8.53 2.59
C GLY A 80 -16.88 -7.33 2.08
N ARG A 81 -15.78 -7.00 2.76
CA ARG A 81 -14.80 -6.00 2.28
C ARG A 81 -13.67 -6.68 1.56
N ASP A 82 -12.97 -5.93 0.72
CA ASP A 82 -11.74 -6.40 0.11
C ASP A 82 -10.65 -6.70 1.14
N THR A 83 -9.73 -7.57 0.73
CA THR A 83 -8.48 -7.84 1.44
C THR A 83 -7.34 -7.39 0.56
N ILE A 84 -6.42 -6.62 1.15
CA ILE A 84 -5.19 -6.18 0.50
C ILE A 84 -4.06 -7.09 0.98
N SER A 85 -3.34 -7.67 0.04
CA SER A 85 -2.15 -8.49 0.31
C SER A 85 -0.91 -7.74 -0.15
N ALA A 86 0.18 -7.87 0.60
CA ALA A 86 1.51 -7.38 0.22
C ALA A 86 2.45 -8.57 0.10
N ASP A 87 3.11 -8.69 -1.05
CA ASP A 87 4.07 -9.74 -1.34
C ASP A 87 5.44 -9.12 -1.66
N TYR A 88 6.46 -9.61 -0.96
CA TYR A 88 7.85 -9.20 -1.09
C TYR A 88 8.75 -10.40 -0.83
N ASP A 89 9.66 -10.66 -1.77
CA ASP A 89 10.67 -11.73 -1.71
C ASP A 89 10.10 -13.09 -1.24
N ASN A 90 8.89 -13.44 -1.73
CA ASN A 90 8.19 -14.68 -1.37
C ASN A 90 8.05 -14.90 0.16
N GLY A 91 7.96 -13.81 0.93
CA GLY A 91 7.80 -13.82 2.38
C GLY A 91 9.11 -13.98 3.17
N ALA A 92 10.29 -13.92 2.54
CA ALA A 92 11.58 -13.95 3.23
C ALA A 92 11.79 -12.75 4.17
N ALA A 93 11.10 -11.64 3.90
CA ALA A 93 10.96 -10.50 4.81
C ALA A 93 9.50 -10.16 5.07
N THR A 94 9.25 -9.30 6.06
CA THR A 94 7.90 -8.90 6.44
C THR A 94 7.50 -7.62 5.70
N ALA A 95 6.45 -7.71 4.87
CA ALA A 95 5.74 -6.55 4.32
C ALA A 95 4.43 -6.35 5.08
N THR A 96 4.13 -5.12 5.47
CA THR A 96 2.82 -4.76 6.06
C THR A 96 2.21 -3.63 5.28
N ALA A 97 0.91 -3.76 4.98
CA ALA A 97 0.10 -2.72 4.35
C ALA A 97 -0.94 -2.21 5.35
N SER A 98 -1.06 -0.88 5.47
CA SER A 98 -2.04 -0.26 6.36
C SER A 98 -2.82 0.84 5.64
N LEU A 99 -4.12 0.88 5.92
CA LEU A 99 -5.01 1.92 5.40
C LEU A 99 -4.90 3.17 6.26
N VAL A 100 -4.67 4.32 5.63
CA VAL A 100 -4.75 5.62 6.31
C VAL A 100 -5.77 6.52 5.62
N ARG A 101 -6.75 6.97 6.39
CA ARG A 101 -7.69 8.04 6.03
C ARG A 101 -7.24 9.32 6.72
N ARG A 102 -6.92 10.36 5.95
CA ARG A 102 -6.52 11.66 6.49
C ARG A 102 -7.75 12.57 6.58
N SER A 103 -8.55 12.47 7.65
CA SER A 103 -9.71 13.36 7.79
C SER A 103 -9.26 14.81 7.92
N SER A 104 -9.68 15.68 7.01
CA SER A 104 -9.52 17.13 7.20
C SER A 104 -10.56 17.62 8.23
N SER A 105 -10.21 17.65 9.51
CA SER A 105 -11.03 18.30 10.53
C SER A 105 -10.92 19.82 10.41
N GLY A 106 -11.82 20.41 9.62
CA GLY A 106 -12.05 21.85 9.57
C GLY A 106 -12.73 22.30 10.85
N TRP A 107 -12.01 23.07 11.67
CA TRP A 107 -12.50 23.70 12.88
C TRP A 107 -13.61 24.70 12.55
N TRP A 108 -14.79 24.57 13.16
CA TRP A 108 -15.70 25.71 13.32
C TRP A 108 -15.67 26.15 14.79
N ARG A 109 -14.98 27.26 15.05
CA ARG A 109 -15.23 28.09 16.23
C ARG A 109 -16.37 29.05 15.88
N ARG A 110 -17.44 29.06 16.67
CA ARG A 110 -18.03 30.26 17.27
C ARG A 110 -18.64 29.87 18.61
#